data_AF-A0AAV9HB01-F1
#
_entry.id   AF-A0AAV9HB01-F1
#
_cell.length_a   1.000
_cell.length_b   1.000
_cell.length_c   1.000
_cell.angle_alpha   90.00
_cell.angle_beta   90.00
_cell.angle_gamma   90.00
#
_symmetry.space_group_name_H-M   'P 1'
#
loop_
_entity.id
_entity.type
_entity.pdbx_description
1 polymer ?
#
loop_
_entity_poly.entity_id
_entity_poly.type
_entity_poly.pdbx_seq_one_letter_code
_entity_poly.pdbx_strand_id
1 'polypeptide(L)'
;MAPAQQSTWHQQQQARSKVSINVLAPDHYQALDRAIRNVLATDLALTSVAELLDGLPLLGTLSETNYTFVHRLHPIRKHKDLCDGALDQAAAFRDAFDPTVLQFDSSVMQAFQNAEPGSREFKMRLVELVAIAVHHAAVLLHQLKPKLHTDAEIHSITWWRPEPRWEAVGTKGRKVLVPTTDPKPTWFFHPFYMDHEQYPHGLADVAAYWAEDRIFGGIVLFDRGQSGTECNDVYFHSARLETTDRIWRLLDSQFDDLISYLLSESGSPRHPPFPIQASRHNRHRFDDWDAIAMHHIFRDPWERKFPLTKPNNGRDVITECDYPEQGDMLDRLDVLAEATPDEGGDSPFCPSPYRTPRAGSPVLDDMRPQPESRGSPLGRNTPSLGSPSPAREDLTDGESEVRRHYDEVETLRGETISIRDEIATSADANKISSSSPKTSTLS
;
A
#
# COMPACT_ATOMS: atom_id res chain seq x y z
N MET A 1 13.11 -0.84 28.93
CA MET A 1 12.22 0.31 29.15
C MET A 1 11.16 0.52 28.05
N ALA A 2 11.25 -0.08 26.85
CA ALA A 2 10.31 0.23 25.75
C ALA A 2 8.93 -0.47 25.69
N PRO A 3 8.68 -1.68 26.25
CA PRO A 3 7.33 -2.28 26.21
C PRO A 3 6.31 -1.43 26.99
N ALA A 4 6.76 -0.81 28.08
CA ALA A 4 5.98 0.12 28.87
C ALA A 4 5.67 1.41 28.11
N GLN A 5 6.58 1.89 27.25
CA GLN A 5 6.35 3.06 26.40
C GLN A 5 5.34 2.76 25.28
N GLN A 6 5.48 1.67 24.53
CA GLN A 6 4.49 1.29 23.49
C GLN A 6 3.09 1.08 24.07
N SER A 7 2.99 0.42 25.23
CA SER A 7 1.71 0.23 25.94
C SER A 7 1.08 1.55 26.42
N THR A 8 1.89 2.51 26.89
CA THR A 8 1.39 3.84 27.29
C THR A 8 0.99 4.71 26.10
N TRP A 9 1.69 4.63 24.96
CA TRP A 9 1.29 5.32 23.72
C TRP A 9 -0.07 4.83 23.21
N HIS A 10 -0.30 3.51 23.20
CA HIS A 10 -1.58 2.90 22.80
C HIS A 10 -2.75 3.40 23.66
N GLN A 11 -2.59 3.41 24.98
CA GLN A 11 -3.66 3.88 25.90
C GLN A 11 -3.92 5.38 25.77
N GLN A 12 -2.88 6.19 25.54
CA GLN A 12 -3.03 7.64 25.41
C GLN A 12 -3.66 8.07 24.08
N GLN A 13 -3.45 7.34 22.98
CA GLN A 13 -4.05 7.67 21.68
C GLN A 13 -5.48 7.15 21.53
N GLN A 14 -5.81 5.96 22.07
CA GLN A 14 -7.19 5.48 22.09
C GLN A 14 -8.13 6.36 22.94
N ALA A 15 -7.57 7.13 23.88
CA ALA A 15 -8.31 8.08 24.71
C ALA A 15 -8.49 9.48 24.08
N ARG A 16 -7.96 9.74 22.87
CA ARG A 16 -8.07 11.06 22.24
C ARG A 16 -9.47 11.27 21.69
N SER A 17 -10.03 12.44 21.99
CA SER A 17 -11.30 12.88 21.41
C SER A 17 -11.20 12.93 19.89
N LYS A 18 -12.24 12.44 19.21
CA LYS A 18 -12.35 12.47 17.75
C LYS A 18 -13.35 13.54 17.34
N VAL A 19 -13.04 14.26 16.27
CA VAL A 19 -13.87 15.35 15.73
C VAL A 19 -13.96 15.29 14.21
N SER A 20 -15.10 15.73 13.67
CA SER A 20 -15.30 15.92 12.22
C SER A 20 -14.70 17.24 11.75
N ILE A 21 -14.43 17.36 10.44
CA ILE A 21 -13.90 18.56 9.79
C ILE A 21 -14.77 19.81 9.98
N ASN A 22 -16.07 19.65 10.28
CA ASN A 22 -17.02 20.76 10.47
C ASN A 22 -16.68 21.69 11.66
N VAL A 23 -15.76 21.29 12.54
CA VAL A 23 -15.31 22.14 13.65
C VAL A 23 -14.32 23.23 13.20
N LEU A 24 -13.80 23.12 11.97
CA LEU A 24 -12.83 24.07 11.44
C LEU A 24 -13.46 25.40 11.04
N ALA A 25 -12.67 26.46 11.15
CA ALA A 25 -12.97 27.75 10.55
C ALA A 25 -13.09 27.62 9.01
N PRO A 26 -13.88 28.50 8.35
CA PRO A 26 -14.18 28.38 6.92
C PRO A 26 -12.95 28.21 6.01
N ASP A 27 -11.89 28.97 6.24
CA ASP A 27 -10.68 28.91 5.41
C ASP A 27 -9.92 27.58 5.56
N HIS A 28 -9.78 27.10 6.80
CA HIS A 28 -9.17 25.80 7.10
C HIS A 28 -10.01 24.64 6.56
N TYR A 29 -11.34 24.70 6.75
CA TYR A 29 -12.28 23.74 6.20
C TYR A 29 -12.14 23.66 4.68
N GLN A 30 -12.20 24.82 3.99
CA GLN A 30 -12.14 24.87 2.53
C GLN A 30 -10.80 24.35 2.00
N ALA A 31 -9.69 24.67 2.66
CA ALA A 31 -8.38 24.18 2.27
C ALA A 31 -8.27 22.65 2.39
N LEU A 32 -8.77 22.07 3.49
CA LEU A 32 -8.72 20.64 3.71
C LEU A 32 -9.71 19.87 2.82
N ASP A 33 -10.96 20.31 2.70
CA ASP A 33 -11.94 19.72 1.77
C ASP A 33 -11.40 19.71 0.34
N ARG A 34 -10.87 20.85 -0.13
CA ARG A 34 -10.25 20.96 -1.45
C ARG A 34 -9.08 20.00 -1.62
N ALA A 35 -8.19 19.93 -0.64
CA ALA A 35 -7.01 19.07 -0.72
C ALA A 35 -7.40 17.58 -0.81
N ILE A 36 -8.39 17.14 -0.01
CA ILE A 36 -8.90 15.77 -0.06
C ILE A 36 -9.54 15.48 -1.43
N ARG A 37 -10.39 16.39 -1.92
CA ARG A 37 -11.04 16.24 -3.23
C ARG A 37 -10.02 16.21 -4.38
N ASN A 38 -8.98 17.02 -4.32
CA ASN A 38 -7.92 17.02 -5.33
C ASN A 38 -7.18 15.67 -5.37
N VAL A 39 -6.88 15.05 -4.22
CA VAL A 39 -6.29 13.70 -4.20
C VAL A 39 -7.27 12.66 -4.75
N LEU A 40 -8.53 12.67 -4.33
CA LEU A 40 -9.56 11.72 -4.79
C LEU A 40 -9.91 11.88 -6.27
N ALA A 41 -9.63 13.04 -6.87
CA ALA A 41 -9.83 13.30 -8.29
C ALA A 41 -8.78 12.66 -9.21
N THR A 42 -7.71 12.08 -8.66
CA THR A 42 -6.65 11.46 -9.46
C THR A 42 -7.02 10.08 -9.97
N ASP A 43 -6.46 9.69 -11.12
CA ASP A 43 -6.65 8.35 -11.69
C ASP A 43 -6.12 7.24 -10.77
N LEU A 44 -5.06 7.53 -10.01
CA LEU A 44 -4.52 6.61 -9.00
C LEU A 44 -5.53 6.38 -7.87
N ALA A 45 -6.11 7.45 -7.32
CA ALA A 45 -7.14 7.33 -6.30
C ALA A 45 -8.37 6.60 -6.85
N LEU A 46 -8.83 6.93 -8.06
CA LEU A 46 -9.96 6.26 -8.70
C LEU A 46 -9.71 4.74 -8.83
N THR A 47 -8.53 4.36 -9.31
CA THR A 47 -8.16 2.94 -9.49
C THR A 47 -8.02 2.22 -8.15
N SER A 48 -7.37 2.83 -7.15
CA SER A 48 -7.23 2.25 -5.82
C SER A 48 -8.56 2.08 -5.10
N VAL A 49 -9.47 3.05 -5.20
CA VAL A 49 -10.84 2.95 -4.68
C VAL A 49 -11.60 1.84 -5.40
N ALA A 50 -11.47 1.74 -6.72
CA ALA A 50 -12.11 0.69 -7.50
C ALA A 50 -11.63 -0.70 -7.08
N GLU A 51 -10.32 -0.91 -6.90
CA GLU A 51 -9.78 -2.17 -6.38
C GLU A 51 -10.31 -2.50 -4.98
N LEU A 52 -10.42 -1.53 -4.06
CA LEU A 52 -10.98 -1.76 -2.73
C LEU A 52 -12.47 -2.16 -2.75
N LEU A 53 -13.25 -1.57 -3.67
CA LEU A 53 -14.67 -1.92 -3.88
C LEU A 53 -14.83 -3.27 -4.58
N ASP A 54 -13.93 -3.56 -5.51
CA ASP A 54 -13.82 -4.82 -6.19
C ASP A 54 -13.58 -5.97 -5.20
N GLY A 55 -12.71 -5.72 -4.22
CA GLY A 55 -12.40 -6.63 -3.11
C GLY A 55 -11.10 -7.40 -3.29
N LEU A 56 -10.45 -7.28 -4.45
CA LEU A 56 -9.13 -7.83 -4.74
C LEU A 56 -8.27 -6.82 -5.50
N PRO A 57 -6.94 -6.77 -5.23
CA PRO A 57 -6.06 -5.92 -6.02
C PRO A 57 -5.80 -6.52 -7.40
N LEU A 58 -5.47 -5.66 -8.35
CA LEU A 58 -5.03 -6.10 -9.68
C LEU A 58 -3.66 -6.77 -9.61
N LEU A 59 -3.44 -7.78 -10.46
CA LEU A 59 -2.13 -8.40 -10.60
C LEU A 59 -1.06 -7.38 -11.00
N GLY A 60 -1.42 -6.41 -11.85
CA GLY A 60 -0.53 -5.31 -12.24
C GLY A 60 -0.06 -4.53 -11.01
N THR A 61 -1.02 -4.10 -10.19
CA THR A 61 -0.76 -3.40 -8.92
C THR A 61 0.15 -4.20 -7.99
N LEU A 62 -0.10 -5.50 -7.80
CA LEU A 62 0.76 -6.36 -6.97
C LEU A 62 2.16 -6.54 -7.56
N SER A 63 2.28 -6.54 -8.89
CA SER A 63 3.56 -6.70 -9.57
C SER A 63 4.43 -5.45 -9.46
N GLU A 64 3.84 -4.29 -9.19
CA GLU A 64 4.55 -3.04 -8.92
C GLU A 64 5.04 -2.91 -7.48
N THR A 65 4.65 -3.83 -6.57
CA THR A 65 5.02 -3.78 -5.16
C THR A 65 6.27 -4.63 -4.90
N ASN A 66 7.34 -4.01 -4.45
CA ASN A 66 8.53 -4.67 -3.93
C ASN A 66 8.17 -5.59 -2.75
N TYR A 67 8.97 -6.64 -2.53
CA TYR A 67 8.71 -7.69 -1.53
C TYR A 67 7.40 -8.48 -1.70
N THR A 68 6.66 -8.27 -2.78
CA THR A 68 5.47 -9.07 -3.10
C THR A 68 5.84 -10.21 -4.05
N PHE A 69 5.93 -11.43 -3.50
CA PHE A 69 6.11 -12.63 -4.32
C PHE A 69 4.76 -13.35 -4.52
N VAL A 70 4.17 -13.18 -5.71
CA VAL A 70 2.96 -13.93 -6.09
C VAL A 70 3.36 -15.28 -6.68
N HIS A 71 3.08 -16.36 -5.96
CA HIS A 71 3.36 -17.72 -6.43
C HIS A 71 2.72 -17.98 -7.81
N ARG A 72 3.43 -18.70 -8.70
CA ARG A 72 3.03 -18.89 -10.11
C ARG A 72 1.65 -19.53 -10.31
N LEU A 73 1.19 -20.31 -9.34
CA LEU A 73 -0.11 -20.98 -9.34
C LEU A 73 -1.19 -20.23 -8.55
N HIS A 74 -0.86 -19.08 -7.96
CA HIS A 74 -1.80 -18.34 -7.14
C HIS A 74 -2.99 -17.84 -7.98
N PRO A 75 -4.25 -18.04 -7.54
CA PRO A 75 -5.44 -17.67 -8.32
C PRO A 75 -5.52 -16.17 -8.64
N ILE A 76 -4.98 -15.30 -7.76
CA ILE A 76 -4.90 -13.84 -8.00
C ILE A 76 -4.21 -13.45 -9.31
N ARG A 77 -3.38 -14.35 -9.88
CA ARG A 77 -2.74 -14.10 -11.18
C ARG A 77 -3.73 -14.01 -12.35
N LYS A 78 -4.99 -14.38 -12.11
CA LYS A 78 -6.08 -14.24 -13.09
C LYS A 78 -6.81 -12.91 -12.95
N HIS A 79 -6.64 -12.19 -11.83
CA HIS A 79 -7.28 -10.91 -11.57
C HIS A 79 -6.47 -9.78 -12.24
N LYS A 80 -6.61 -9.67 -13.56
CA LYS A 80 -5.87 -8.70 -14.39
C LYS A 80 -6.67 -7.43 -14.67
N ASP A 81 -7.98 -7.54 -14.59
CA ASP A 81 -8.94 -6.50 -14.91
C ASP A 81 -9.93 -6.43 -13.74
N LEU A 82 -10.45 -5.24 -13.48
CA LEU A 82 -11.49 -5.01 -12.48
C LEU A 82 -12.81 -5.68 -12.92
N CYS A 83 -13.63 -6.06 -11.96
CA CYS A 83 -15.01 -6.46 -12.20
C CYS A 83 -15.81 -5.32 -12.86
N ASP A 84 -16.81 -5.71 -13.65
CA ASP A 84 -17.72 -4.76 -14.29
C ASP A 84 -18.38 -3.84 -13.23
N GLY A 85 -18.32 -2.53 -13.49
CA GLY A 85 -18.89 -1.51 -12.62
C GLY A 85 -17.99 -1.04 -11.46
N ALA A 86 -16.80 -1.61 -11.25
CA ALA A 86 -15.88 -1.16 -10.19
C ALA A 86 -15.49 0.32 -10.33
N LEU A 87 -15.12 0.73 -11.54
CA LEU A 87 -14.76 2.12 -11.84
C LEU A 87 -15.95 3.07 -11.71
N ASP A 88 -17.15 2.63 -12.11
CA ASP A 88 -18.37 3.43 -11.98
C ASP A 88 -18.73 3.66 -10.51
N GLN A 89 -18.61 2.62 -9.66
CA GLN A 89 -18.82 2.76 -8.22
C GLN A 89 -17.75 3.64 -7.56
N ALA A 90 -16.49 3.53 -7.99
CA ALA A 90 -15.41 4.38 -7.50
C ALA A 90 -15.63 5.86 -7.88
N ALA A 91 -16.07 6.13 -9.10
CA ALA A 91 -16.42 7.47 -9.55
C ALA A 91 -17.63 8.02 -8.78
N ALA A 92 -18.67 7.20 -8.57
CA ALA A 92 -19.83 7.59 -7.77
C ALA A 92 -19.45 7.89 -6.31
N PHE A 93 -18.55 7.08 -5.71
CA PHE A 93 -18.01 7.34 -4.38
C PHE A 93 -17.29 8.69 -4.33
N ARG A 94 -16.38 8.96 -5.29
CA ARG A 94 -15.65 10.24 -5.38
C ARG A 94 -16.62 11.41 -5.49
N ASP A 95 -17.61 11.32 -6.37
CA ASP A 95 -18.55 12.41 -6.66
C ASP A 95 -19.49 12.69 -5.47
N ALA A 96 -19.86 11.65 -4.73
CA ALA A 96 -20.68 11.74 -3.53
C ALA A 96 -19.87 11.91 -2.23
N PHE A 97 -18.54 11.99 -2.31
CA PHE A 97 -17.70 12.00 -1.12
C PHE A 97 -17.93 13.25 -0.28
N ASP A 98 -18.32 13.02 0.97
CA ASP A 98 -18.48 14.02 2.00
C ASP A 98 -17.39 13.84 3.06
N PRO A 99 -16.42 14.78 3.21
CA PRO A 99 -15.36 14.64 4.20
C PRO A 99 -15.87 14.67 5.65
N THR A 100 -17.12 15.06 5.90
CA THR A 100 -17.66 15.14 7.26
C THR A 100 -17.90 13.78 7.91
N VAL A 101 -17.97 12.72 7.10
CA VAL A 101 -18.03 11.33 7.56
C VAL A 101 -16.74 10.87 8.24
N LEU A 102 -15.63 11.58 8.00
CA LEU A 102 -14.32 11.26 8.57
C LEU A 102 -14.15 11.86 9.97
N GLN A 103 -13.48 11.11 10.83
CA GLN A 103 -13.15 11.49 12.19
C GLN A 103 -11.64 11.66 12.34
N PHE A 104 -11.21 12.75 12.98
CA PHE A 104 -9.80 13.10 13.18
C PHE A 104 -9.48 13.25 14.67
N ASP A 105 -8.22 13.01 15.05
CA ASP A 105 -7.73 13.35 16.39
C ASP A 105 -7.93 14.85 16.65
N SER A 106 -8.63 15.19 17.74
CA SER A 106 -8.93 16.58 18.09
C SER A 106 -7.67 17.42 18.26
N SER A 107 -6.58 16.83 18.75
CA SER A 107 -5.29 17.53 18.88
C SER A 107 -4.65 17.88 17.54
N VAL A 108 -4.75 16.99 16.55
CA VAL A 108 -4.21 17.23 15.19
C VAL A 108 -5.07 18.29 14.50
N MET A 109 -6.39 18.19 14.64
CA MET A 109 -7.32 19.17 14.09
C MET A 109 -7.13 20.56 14.70
N GLN A 110 -6.94 20.63 16.02
CA GLN A 110 -6.65 21.88 16.71
C GLN A 110 -5.30 22.47 16.29
N ALA A 111 -4.27 21.64 16.09
CA ALA A 111 -2.97 22.11 15.60
C ALA A 111 -3.08 22.71 14.20
N PHE A 112 -3.85 22.09 13.31
CA PHE A 112 -4.14 22.66 11.99
C PHE A 112 -4.92 23.99 12.09
N GLN A 113 -5.96 24.03 12.92
CA GLN A 113 -6.77 25.23 13.15
C GLN A 113 -5.95 26.41 13.69
N ASN A 114 -4.96 26.14 14.53
CA ASN A 114 -4.08 27.15 15.12
C ASN A 114 -3.00 27.65 14.14
N ALA A 115 -2.68 26.88 13.10
CA ALA A 115 -1.67 27.24 12.15
C ALA A 115 -2.17 28.33 11.19
N GLU A 116 -1.37 29.38 10.99
CA GLU A 116 -1.71 30.49 10.10
C GLU A 116 -1.79 30.03 8.63
N PRO A 117 -2.88 30.30 7.91
CA PRO A 117 -2.99 29.94 6.50
C PRO A 117 -1.80 30.40 5.66
N GLY A 118 -1.25 29.49 4.86
CA GLY A 118 -0.07 29.74 4.02
C GLY A 118 1.29 29.59 4.73
N SER A 119 1.32 29.53 6.06
CA SER A 119 2.54 29.22 6.82
C SER A 119 3.04 27.80 6.52
N ARG A 120 4.32 27.54 6.82
CA ARG A 120 4.88 26.18 6.72
C ARG A 120 4.16 25.20 7.63
N GLU A 121 3.83 25.60 8.85
CA GLU A 121 3.09 24.76 9.81
C GLU A 121 1.71 24.38 9.27
N PHE A 122 0.97 25.32 8.70
CA PHE A 122 -0.32 25.06 8.07
C PHE A 122 -0.20 24.03 6.94
N LYS A 123 0.80 24.20 6.06
CA LYS A 123 1.05 23.28 4.95
C LYS A 123 1.40 21.87 5.44
N MET A 124 2.24 21.76 6.47
CA MET A 124 2.60 20.49 7.09
C MET A 124 1.39 19.78 7.69
N ARG A 125 0.57 20.50 8.48
CA ARG A 125 -0.65 19.95 9.09
C ARG A 125 -1.72 19.62 8.06
N LEU A 126 -1.78 20.33 6.94
CA LEU A 126 -2.65 19.99 5.81
C LEU A 126 -2.27 18.63 5.21
N VAL A 127 -0.98 18.38 4.95
CA VAL A 127 -0.50 17.08 4.43
C VAL A 127 -0.82 15.96 5.42
N GLU A 128 -0.63 16.19 6.72
CA GLU A 128 -1.00 15.25 7.78
C GLU A 128 -2.48 14.87 7.75
N LEU A 129 -3.37 15.86 7.71
CA LEU A 129 -4.81 15.61 7.68
C LEU A 129 -5.26 14.96 6.37
N VAL A 130 -4.63 15.29 5.23
CA VAL A 130 -4.92 14.64 3.94
C VAL A 130 -4.50 13.17 3.95
N ALA A 131 -3.33 12.84 4.50
CA ALA A 131 -2.90 11.45 4.63
C ALA A 131 -3.86 10.64 5.53
N ILE A 132 -4.26 11.21 6.68
CA ILE A 132 -5.25 10.60 7.58
C ILE A 132 -6.59 10.43 6.86
N ALA A 133 -7.03 11.41 6.09
CA ALA A 133 -8.31 11.36 5.38
C ALA A 133 -8.33 10.25 4.31
N VAL A 134 -7.27 10.11 3.52
CA VAL A 134 -7.13 9.04 2.54
C VAL A 134 -7.08 7.67 3.22
N HIS A 135 -6.34 7.55 4.32
CA HIS A 135 -6.31 6.32 5.12
C HIS A 135 -7.70 5.94 5.62
N HIS A 136 -8.43 6.86 6.26
CA HIS A 136 -9.78 6.60 6.77
C HIS A 136 -10.79 6.30 5.66
N ALA A 137 -10.71 7.00 4.52
CA ALA A 137 -11.55 6.68 3.36
C ALA A 137 -11.30 5.24 2.87
N ALA A 138 -10.04 4.81 2.81
CA ALA A 138 -9.69 3.45 2.44
C ALA A 138 -10.15 2.40 3.47
N VAL A 139 -10.10 2.71 4.77
CA VAL A 139 -10.70 1.88 5.84
C VAL A 139 -12.19 1.69 5.60
N LEU A 140 -12.94 2.78 5.40
CA LEU A 140 -14.39 2.75 5.14
C LEU A 140 -14.70 1.92 3.89
N LEU A 141 -13.96 2.16 2.80
CA LEU A 141 -14.13 1.43 1.55
C LEU A 141 -13.83 -0.05 1.73
N HIS A 142 -12.76 -0.43 2.43
CA HIS A 142 -12.41 -1.83 2.68
C HIS A 142 -13.51 -2.54 3.49
N GLN A 143 -14.07 -1.88 4.50
CA GLN A 143 -15.13 -2.42 5.35
C GLN A 143 -16.50 -2.49 4.65
N LEU A 144 -16.74 -1.67 3.62
CA LEU A 144 -18.00 -1.66 2.89
C LEU A 144 -18.32 -3.03 2.29
N LYS A 145 -19.55 -3.50 2.52
CA LYS A 145 -20.10 -4.76 1.98
C LYS A 145 -21.42 -4.51 1.26
N PRO A 146 -21.74 -5.23 0.17
CA PRO A 146 -20.93 -6.27 -0.46
C PRO A 146 -19.76 -5.69 -1.28
N LYS A 147 -18.78 -6.54 -1.56
CA LYS A 147 -17.76 -6.32 -2.60
C LYS A 147 -18.28 -6.82 -3.95
N LEU A 148 -17.62 -6.46 -5.06
CA LEU A 148 -17.97 -7.03 -6.37
C LEU A 148 -17.58 -8.50 -6.46
N HIS A 149 -16.37 -8.85 -5.99
CA HIS A 149 -16.06 -10.23 -5.69
C HIS A 149 -16.82 -10.72 -4.47
N THR A 150 -17.34 -11.94 -4.56
CA THR A 150 -18.03 -12.57 -3.43
C THR A 150 -17.05 -12.87 -2.30
N ASP A 151 -17.51 -12.90 -1.05
CA ASP A 151 -16.66 -13.27 0.08
C ASP A 151 -16.02 -14.66 -0.09
N ALA A 152 -16.69 -15.58 -0.78
CA ALA A 152 -16.16 -16.90 -1.13
C ALA A 152 -14.99 -16.82 -2.12
N GLU A 153 -15.08 -15.97 -3.14
CA GLU A 153 -13.99 -15.74 -4.10
C GLU A 153 -12.80 -15.09 -3.42
N ILE A 154 -13.03 -14.02 -2.64
CA ILE A 154 -12.00 -13.34 -1.86
C ILE A 154 -11.30 -14.34 -0.93
N HIS A 155 -12.06 -15.13 -0.18
CA HIS A 155 -11.52 -16.15 0.73
C HIS A 155 -10.70 -17.22 -0.01
N SER A 156 -11.16 -17.67 -1.19
CA SER A 156 -10.43 -18.64 -2.01
C SER A 156 -9.06 -18.13 -2.49
N ILE A 157 -8.89 -16.80 -2.52
CA ILE A 157 -7.68 -16.12 -2.98
C ILE A 157 -6.78 -15.75 -1.80
N THR A 158 -7.33 -15.24 -0.70
CA THR A 158 -6.55 -14.89 0.50
C THR A 158 -6.04 -16.14 1.22
N TRP A 159 -6.86 -17.20 1.30
CA TRP A 159 -6.53 -18.44 2.00
C TRP A 159 -5.88 -19.52 1.13
N TRP A 160 -5.53 -19.17 -0.11
CA TRP A 160 -4.87 -20.09 -1.03
C TRP A 160 -3.48 -20.49 -0.51
N ARG A 161 -3.16 -21.79 -0.60
CA ARG A 161 -1.85 -22.33 -0.27
C ARG A 161 -1.33 -23.19 -1.43
N PRO A 162 -0.04 -23.08 -1.79
CA PRO A 162 0.55 -24.06 -2.68
C PRO A 162 0.58 -25.42 -1.98
N GLU A 163 0.42 -26.52 -2.72
CA GLU A 163 0.70 -27.85 -2.16
C GLU A 163 2.20 -27.97 -1.81
N PRO A 164 2.55 -28.58 -0.65
CA PRO A 164 3.94 -28.85 -0.32
C PRO A 164 4.61 -29.64 -1.44
N ARG A 165 5.77 -29.17 -1.92
CA ARG A 165 6.50 -29.85 -2.99
C ARG A 165 7.98 -29.97 -2.69
N TRP A 166 8.57 -31.04 -3.20
CA TRP A 166 10.01 -31.26 -3.14
C TRP A 166 10.69 -30.44 -4.23
N GLU A 167 11.48 -29.46 -3.83
CA GLU A 167 12.31 -28.67 -4.75
C GLU A 167 13.78 -29.01 -4.59
N ALA A 168 14.50 -29.04 -5.71
CA ALA A 168 15.95 -29.18 -5.70
C ALA A 168 16.58 -27.81 -5.39
N VAL A 169 17.23 -27.69 -4.23
CA VAL A 169 17.87 -26.44 -3.79
C VAL A 169 19.40 -26.56 -3.92
N GLY A 170 20.01 -25.51 -4.45
CA GLY A 170 21.46 -25.39 -4.64
C GLY A 170 22.00 -26.18 -5.84
N THR A 171 23.27 -25.95 -6.16
CA THR A 171 23.97 -26.56 -7.31
C THR A 171 24.12 -28.07 -7.23
N LYS A 172 23.94 -28.68 -6.04
CA LYS A 172 24.02 -30.12 -5.82
C LYS A 172 22.66 -30.84 -5.85
N GLY A 173 21.56 -30.12 -6.11
CA GLY A 173 20.24 -30.72 -6.32
C GLY A 173 19.62 -31.40 -5.09
N ARG A 174 19.95 -30.94 -3.88
CA ARG A 174 19.36 -31.49 -2.64
C ARG A 174 17.85 -31.23 -2.66
N LYS A 175 17.05 -32.29 -2.59
CA LYS A 175 15.59 -32.15 -2.47
C LYS A 175 15.23 -31.71 -1.05
N VAL A 176 14.61 -30.55 -0.94
CA VAL A 176 14.05 -30.02 0.31
C VAL A 176 12.54 -29.88 0.10
N LEU A 177 11.76 -30.30 1.10
CA LEU A 177 10.33 -30.01 1.11
C LEU A 177 10.18 -28.52 1.38
N VAL A 178 9.70 -27.77 0.39
CA VAL A 178 9.48 -26.33 0.56
C VAL A 178 8.18 -26.18 1.35
N PRO A 179 8.23 -25.58 2.56
CA PRO A 179 7.04 -25.37 3.36
C PRO A 179 6.08 -24.43 2.64
N THR A 180 4.79 -24.63 2.85
CA THR A 180 3.77 -23.73 2.33
C THR A 180 3.89 -22.38 3.02
N THR A 181 3.98 -21.31 2.25
CA THR A 181 3.88 -19.96 2.81
C THR A 181 2.49 -19.77 3.41
N ASP A 182 2.42 -19.17 4.60
CA ASP A 182 1.14 -18.86 5.22
C ASP A 182 0.35 -17.88 4.33
N PRO A 183 -0.97 -18.09 4.22
CA PRO A 183 -1.84 -17.22 3.46
C PRO A 183 -1.80 -15.80 4.03
N LYS A 184 -1.97 -14.82 3.15
CA LYS A 184 -2.08 -13.42 3.57
C LYS A 184 -3.55 -13.13 3.89
N PRO A 185 -3.87 -12.55 5.05
CA PRO A 185 -5.25 -12.27 5.42
C PRO A 185 -5.91 -11.23 4.49
N THR A 186 -5.10 -10.39 3.83
CA THR A 186 -5.50 -9.51 2.74
C THR A 186 -4.37 -9.43 1.71
N TRP A 187 -4.72 -9.20 0.44
CA TRP A 187 -3.77 -8.89 -0.62
C TRP A 187 -3.58 -7.39 -0.84
N PHE A 188 -4.39 -6.55 -0.19
CA PHE A 188 -4.15 -5.11 -0.06
C PHE A 188 -3.18 -4.88 1.10
N PHE A 189 -1.88 -4.99 0.84
CA PHE A 189 -0.90 -4.79 1.90
C PHE A 189 0.35 -4.02 1.46
N HIS A 190 0.91 -3.30 2.41
CA HIS A 190 2.29 -2.84 2.37
C HIS A 190 3.17 -3.82 3.18
N PRO A 191 4.33 -4.28 2.67
CA PRO A 191 5.15 -5.32 3.31
C PRO A 191 5.54 -5.04 4.77
N PHE A 192 5.66 -3.75 5.13
CA PHE A 192 6.08 -3.29 6.45
C PHE A 192 4.94 -2.91 7.41
N TYR A 193 3.67 -3.00 6.98
CA TYR A 193 2.50 -2.57 7.77
C TYR A 193 1.43 -3.67 7.78
N MET A 194 1.80 -4.84 8.30
CA MET A 194 0.98 -6.07 8.33
C MET A 194 0.45 -6.43 9.73
N ASP A 195 0.77 -5.62 10.74
CA ASP A 195 0.47 -5.88 12.15
C ASP A 195 -1.00 -5.57 12.51
N HIS A 196 -1.95 -6.07 11.72
CA HIS A 196 -3.38 -5.80 11.86
C HIS A 196 -3.93 -6.01 13.28
N GLU A 197 -3.40 -6.95 14.05
CA GLU A 197 -3.84 -7.19 15.45
C GLU A 197 -3.69 -5.97 16.37
N GLN A 198 -2.76 -5.04 16.06
CA GLN A 198 -2.57 -3.83 16.88
C GLN A 198 -3.30 -2.61 16.32
N TYR A 199 -3.81 -2.70 15.08
CA TYR A 199 -4.43 -1.57 14.40
C TYR A 199 -5.91 -1.43 14.81
N PRO A 200 -6.42 -0.20 15.04
CA PRO A 200 -7.79 0.01 15.54
C PRO A 200 -8.90 -0.63 14.70
N HIS A 201 -8.71 -0.72 13.38
CA HIS A 201 -9.63 -1.30 12.40
C HIS A 201 -9.07 -2.58 11.74
N GLY A 202 -8.04 -3.19 12.33
CA GLY A 202 -7.53 -4.48 11.90
C GLY A 202 -7.00 -4.50 10.47
N LEU A 203 -7.54 -5.42 9.66
CA LEU A 203 -7.15 -5.58 8.25
C LEU A 203 -7.54 -4.38 7.39
N ALA A 204 -8.50 -3.56 7.82
CA ALA A 204 -8.87 -2.36 7.08
C ALA A 204 -7.74 -1.31 7.11
N ASP A 205 -7.02 -1.18 8.23
CA ASP A 205 -5.85 -0.28 8.29
C ASP A 205 -4.69 -0.81 7.42
N VAL A 206 -4.50 -2.14 7.33
CA VAL A 206 -3.52 -2.74 6.40
C VAL A 206 -3.85 -2.37 4.95
N ALA A 207 -5.12 -2.49 4.56
CA ALA A 207 -5.59 -2.10 3.23
C ALA A 207 -5.48 -0.58 3.00
N ALA A 208 -5.66 0.23 4.04
CA ALA A 208 -5.52 1.68 3.96
C ALA A 208 -4.05 2.11 3.79
N TYR A 209 -3.10 1.48 4.48
CA TYR A 209 -1.67 1.68 4.24
C TYR A 209 -1.26 1.29 2.81
N TRP A 210 -1.82 0.21 2.28
CA TRP A 210 -1.65 -0.12 0.86
C TRP A 210 -2.19 0.99 -0.04
N ALA A 211 -3.39 1.52 0.23
CA ALA A 211 -3.98 2.59 -0.57
C ALA A 211 -3.12 3.87 -0.53
N GLU A 212 -2.55 4.23 0.62
CA GLU A 212 -1.60 5.35 0.72
C GLU A 212 -0.36 5.15 -0.16
N ASP A 213 0.28 3.99 -0.11
CA ASP A 213 1.44 3.69 -0.97
C ASP A 213 1.07 3.75 -2.46
N ARG A 214 -0.13 3.29 -2.81
CA ARG A 214 -0.64 3.38 -4.19
C ARG A 214 -0.87 4.82 -4.63
N ILE A 215 -1.57 5.61 -3.82
CA ILE A 215 -1.99 6.95 -4.18
C ILE A 215 -0.82 7.93 -4.07
N PHE A 216 -0.17 7.99 -2.92
CA PHE A 216 0.90 8.96 -2.69
C PHE A 216 2.24 8.51 -3.27
N GLY A 217 2.50 7.20 -3.38
CA GLY A 217 3.83 6.66 -3.70
C GLY A 217 4.61 6.17 -2.48
N GLY A 218 3.99 6.23 -1.30
CA GLY A 218 4.50 5.71 -0.04
C GLY A 218 3.53 6.03 1.09
N ILE A 219 3.64 5.31 2.20
CA ILE A 219 2.93 5.66 3.43
C ILE A 219 3.48 6.96 3.97
N VAL A 220 2.60 7.91 4.29
CA VAL A 220 3.00 9.26 4.69
C VAL A 220 3.26 9.30 6.20
N LEU A 221 4.49 9.66 6.54
CA LEU A 221 5.02 9.73 7.89
C LEU A 221 5.50 11.15 8.21
N PHE A 222 5.66 11.43 9.51
CA PHE A 222 6.06 12.76 9.98
C PHE A 222 7.20 12.65 10.98
N ASP A 223 8.13 13.60 10.92
CA ASP A 223 9.03 13.85 12.05
C ASP A 223 8.22 14.47 13.19
N ARG A 224 8.01 13.67 14.24
CA ARG A 224 7.25 14.00 15.44
C ARG A 224 8.08 14.69 16.52
N GLY A 225 9.37 14.86 16.28
CA GLY A 225 10.32 15.43 17.21
C GLY A 225 10.31 14.76 18.58
N GLN A 226 10.91 15.42 19.57
CA GLN A 226 11.03 14.85 20.91
C GLN A 226 9.70 14.78 21.66
N SER A 227 8.76 15.68 21.33
CA SER A 227 7.43 15.66 21.96
C SER A 227 6.56 14.50 21.49
N GLY A 228 6.87 13.89 20.33
CA GLY A 228 6.00 12.90 19.71
C GLY A 228 4.73 13.49 19.08
N THR A 229 4.61 14.83 19.01
CA THR A 229 3.42 15.54 18.50
C THR A 229 3.74 16.62 17.47
N GLU A 230 5.02 16.85 17.20
CA GLU A 230 5.44 17.78 16.16
C GLU A 230 5.10 17.24 14.76
N CYS A 231 5.30 18.08 13.76
CA CYS A 231 5.10 17.75 12.35
C CYS A 231 6.14 18.56 11.57
N ASN A 232 7.41 18.22 11.79
CA ASN A 232 8.54 19.03 11.36
C ASN A 232 8.87 18.82 9.87
N ASP A 233 8.75 17.58 9.39
CA ASP A 233 9.07 17.19 8.02
C ASP A 233 8.22 15.99 7.58
N VAL A 234 8.01 15.85 6.27
CA VAL A 234 7.23 14.78 5.65
C VAL A 234 8.17 13.71 5.12
N TYR A 235 7.86 12.46 5.46
CA TYR A 235 8.61 11.27 5.07
C TYR A 235 7.69 10.28 4.38
N PHE A 236 8.23 9.52 3.43
CA PHE A 236 7.51 8.49 2.70
C PHE A 236 8.18 7.15 2.95
N HIS A 237 7.37 6.13 3.21
CA HIS A 237 7.81 4.73 3.21
C HIS A 237 7.18 4.05 2.00
N SER A 238 7.98 3.87 0.94
CA SER A 238 7.54 3.33 -0.34
C SER A 238 7.75 1.82 -0.40
N ALA A 239 6.80 1.09 -1.00
CA ALA A 239 6.96 -0.31 -1.33
C ALA A 239 6.92 -0.57 -2.84
N ARG A 240 7.13 0.44 -3.68
CA ARG A 240 7.13 0.26 -5.14
C ARG A 240 8.43 -0.37 -5.65
N LEU A 241 8.35 -1.09 -6.77
CA LEU A 241 9.54 -1.58 -7.47
C LEU A 241 10.42 -0.42 -7.91
N GLU A 242 11.73 -0.66 -7.94
CA GLU A 242 12.75 0.31 -8.37
C GLU A 242 12.80 1.60 -7.52
N THR A 243 12.14 1.60 -6.35
CA THR A 243 12.29 2.65 -5.33
C THR A 243 13.17 2.18 -4.17
N THR A 244 13.59 3.13 -3.34
CA THR A 244 14.19 2.85 -2.03
C THR A 244 13.20 2.09 -1.16
N ASP A 245 13.70 1.17 -0.33
CA ASP A 245 12.90 0.57 0.74
C ASP A 245 13.10 1.27 2.09
N ARG A 246 14.04 2.21 2.14
CA ARG A 246 14.26 3.11 3.28
C ARG A 246 13.22 4.22 3.31
N ILE A 247 12.88 4.68 4.49
CA ILE A 247 12.01 5.84 4.72
C ILE A 247 12.76 7.09 4.34
N TRP A 248 12.19 7.90 3.46
CA TRP A 248 12.89 9.01 2.84
C TRP A 248 12.13 10.33 3.01
N ARG A 249 12.87 11.41 3.29
CA ARG A 249 12.30 12.75 3.43
C ARG A 249 11.93 13.32 2.06
N LEU A 250 10.79 13.99 1.94
CA LEU A 250 10.47 14.79 0.76
C LEU A 250 11.50 15.91 0.57
N LEU A 251 11.86 16.19 -0.69
CA LEU A 251 12.59 17.41 -1.03
C LEU A 251 11.66 18.62 -0.87
N ASP A 252 12.23 19.79 -0.62
CA ASP A 252 11.47 21.04 -0.57
C ASP A 252 10.68 21.26 -1.87
N SER A 253 11.27 20.94 -3.03
CA SER A 253 10.57 21.00 -4.32
C SER A 253 9.40 20.03 -4.43
N GLN A 254 9.56 18.79 -3.97
CA GLN A 254 8.48 17.80 -3.95
C GLN A 254 7.36 18.21 -2.99
N PHE A 255 7.72 18.78 -1.85
CA PHE A 255 6.77 19.33 -0.89
C PHE A 255 6.00 20.53 -1.47
N ASP A 256 6.69 21.47 -2.09
CA ASP A 256 6.07 22.64 -2.72
C ASP A 256 5.15 22.26 -3.88
N ASP A 257 5.53 21.26 -4.70
CA ASP A 257 4.70 20.71 -5.78
C ASP A 257 3.44 20.04 -5.21
N LEU A 258 3.59 19.27 -4.13
CA LEU A 258 2.48 18.66 -3.40
C LEU A 258 1.50 19.71 -2.87
N ILE A 259 1.98 20.70 -2.12
CA ILE A 259 1.14 21.76 -1.56
C ILE A 259 0.46 22.56 -2.66
N SER A 260 1.21 22.89 -3.72
CA SER A 260 0.71 23.57 -4.90
C SER A 260 -0.45 22.83 -5.55
N TYR A 261 -0.36 21.50 -5.64
CA TYR A 261 -1.43 20.67 -6.16
C TYR A 261 -2.62 20.60 -5.21
N LEU A 262 -2.39 20.30 -3.93
CA LEU A 262 -3.44 20.16 -2.90
C LEU A 262 -4.31 21.42 -2.80
N LEU A 263 -3.72 22.61 -2.88
CA LEU A 263 -4.43 23.88 -2.77
C LEU A 263 -4.97 24.42 -4.10
N SER A 264 -4.67 23.75 -5.22
CA SER A 264 -5.08 24.20 -6.56
C SER A 264 -6.59 24.23 -6.73
N GLU A 265 -7.09 25.20 -7.49
CA GLU A 265 -8.50 25.30 -7.82
C GLU A 265 -8.95 24.16 -8.74
N SER A 266 -10.20 23.72 -8.54
CA SER A 266 -10.82 22.65 -9.32
C SER A 266 -10.82 23.01 -10.82
N GLY A 267 -10.34 22.10 -11.66
CA GLY A 267 -10.23 22.31 -13.10
C GLY A 267 -8.94 23.01 -13.55
N SER A 268 -8.02 23.32 -12.64
CA SER A 268 -6.68 23.77 -13.03
C SER A 268 -5.95 22.65 -13.79
N PRO A 269 -5.18 22.96 -14.86
CA PRO A 269 -4.48 21.96 -15.66
C PRO A 269 -3.24 21.38 -14.96
N ARG A 270 -3.15 21.48 -13.63
CA ARG A 270 -2.00 20.97 -12.88
C ARG A 270 -2.03 19.44 -12.86
N HIS A 271 -0.95 18.84 -13.35
CA HIS A 271 -0.75 17.41 -13.21
C HIS A 271 -0.52 17.05 -11.75
N PRO A 272 -1.15 15.97 -11.24
CA PRO A 272 -0.89 15.50 -9.88
C PRO A 272 0.57 15.08 -9.75
N PRO A 273 1.25 15.38 -8.62
CA PRO A 273 2.61 14.92 -8.36
C PRO A 273 2.69 13.44 -7.96
N PHE A 274 1.60 12.70 -8.12
CA PHE A 274 1.42 11.33 -7.63
C PHE A 274 1.69 10.28 -8.72
N PRO A 275 2.31 9.13 -8.39
CA PRO A 275 2.93 8.84 -7.10
C PRO A 275 4.25 9.62 -6.97
N ILE A 276 4.53 10.18 -5.80
CA ILE A 276 5.81 10.83 -5.51
C ILE A 276 6.85 9.73 -5.31
N GLN A 277 7.91 9.75 -6.13
CA GLN A 277 8.99 8.77 -6.08
C GLN A 277 10.26 9.37 -5.46
N ALA A 278 10.99 8.55 -4.70
CA ALA A 278 12.31 8.90 -4.24
C ALA A 278 13.27 9.01 -5.43
N SER A 279 14.06 10.08 -5.46
CA SER A 279 15.19 10.23 -6.37
C SER A 279 16.51 10.06 -5.61
N ARG A 280 17.63 9.97 -6.33
CA ARG A 280 18.97 10.05 -5.74
C ARG A 280 19.22 11.32 -4.92
N HIS A 281 18.43 12.38 -5.13
CA HIS A 281 18.55 13.63 -4.38
C HIS A 281 17.90 13.56 -3.00
N ASN A 282 16.99 12.62 -2.75
CA ASN A 282 16.41 12.38 -1.43
C ASN A 282 17.45 11.71 -0.53
N ARG A 283 18.40 12.46 0.02
CA ARG A 283 19.53 11.91 0.79
C ARG A 283 19.18 11.49 2.21
N HIS A 284 18.12 12.06 2.79
CA HIS A 284 17.73 11.77 4.16
C HIS A 284 16.89 10.49 4.19
N ARG A 285 17.56 9.35 4.40
CA ARG A 285 16.95 8.01 4.34
C ARG A 285 17.28 7.17 5.56
N PHE A 286 16.26 6.62 6.19
CA PHE A 286 16.37 5.84 7.41
C PHE A 286 15.82 4.43 7.21
N ASP A 287 16.46 3.45 7.83
CA ASP A 287 15.79 2.16 7.99
C ASP A 287 14.64 2.30 9.00
N ASP A 288 13.71 1.34 9.00
CA ASP A 288 12.53 1.36 9.87
C ASP A 288 12.87 1.56 11.34
N TRP A 289 13.94 0.92 11.80
CA TRP A 289 14.34 0.97 13.19
C TRP A 289 14.87 2.36 13.56
N ASP A 290 15.81 2.90 12.78
CA ASP A 290 16.40 4.22 13.01
C ASP A 290 15.32 5.30 12.96
N ALA A 291 14.41 5.21 11.99
CA ALA A 291 13.33 6.17 11.80
C ALA A 291 12.51 6.34 13.09
N ILE A 292 12.06 5.23 13.70
CA ILE A 292 11.24 5.30 14.92
C ILE A 292 12.11 5.55 16.16
N ALA A 293 13.17 4.75 16.35
CA ALA A 293 13.91 4.71 17.60
C ALA A 293 14.84 5.91 17.81
N MET A 294 15.37 6.49 16.73
CA MET A 294 16.37 7.57 16.77
C MET A 294 15.85 8.90 16.25
N HIS A 295 14.92 8.88 15.28
CA HIS A 295 14.50 10.07 14.56
C HIS A 295 13.05 10.49 14.81
N HIS A 296 12.28 9.73 15.60
CA HIS A 296 10.87 10.03 15.88
C HIS A 296 10.00 10.18 14.62
N ILE A 297 10.29 9.41 13.57
CA ILE A 297 9.57 9.43 12.29
C ILE A 297 8.50 8.34 12.31
N PHE A 298 7.26 8.77 12.51
CA PHE A 298 6.05 7.93 12.47
C PHE A 298 4.81 8.81 12.29
N ARG A 299 3.73 8.28 11.72
CA ARG A 299 2.43 8.95 11.78
C ARG A 299 1.79 8.66 13.13
N ASP A 300 1.68 7.38 13.47
CA ASP A 300 1.13 6.88 14.72
C ASP A 300 2.18 6.03 15.46
N PRO A 301 2.41 6.24 16.78
CA PRO A 301 3.38 5.47 17.56
C PRO A 301 3.23 3.95 17.49
N TRP A 302 2.03 3.46 17.17
CA TRP A 302 1.69 2.04 17.08
C TRP A 302 1.68 1.49 15.65
N GLU A 303 1.98 2.29 14.63
CA GLU A 303 1.86 1.87 13.23
C GLU A 303 2.82 0.71 12.86
N ARG A 304 3.95 0.59 13.56
CA ARG A 304 5.02 -0.38 13.27
C ARG A 304 5.61 -0.95 14.55
N LYS A 305 5.82 -2.27 14.59
CA LYS A 305 6.60 -2.93 15.63
C LYS A 305 8.08 -2.77 15.34
N PHE A 306 8.87 -2.44 16.37
CA PHE A 306 10.32 -2.42 16.26
C PHE A 306 10.96 -3.11 17.48
N PRO A 307 12.02 -3.90 17.28
CA PRO A 307 12.72 -4.56 18.37
C PRO A 307 13.47 -3.55 19.25
N LEU A 308 13.70 -3.91 20.50
CA LEU A 308 14.43 -3.07 21.48
C LEU A 308 15.84 -2.72 21.05
N THR A 309 16.48 -3.65 20.34
CA THR A 309 17.84 -3.51 19.83
C THR A 309 17.77 -3.42 18.33
N LYS A 310 18.56 -2.52 17.74
CA LYS A 310 18.70 -2.45 16.30
C LYS A 310 19.06 -3.84 15.75
N PRO A 311 18.28 -4.37 14.81
CA PRO A 311 18.64 -5.62 14.14
C PRO A 311 20.03 -5.48 13.54
N ASN A 312 20.83 -6.55 13.56
CA ASN A 312 21.99 -6.57 12.68
C ASN A 312 21.45 -6.53 11.25
N ASN A 313 21.64 -5.40 10.58
CA ASN A 313 21.27 -5.24 9.18
C ASN A 313 22.21 -6.12 8.35
N GLY A 314 21.92 -7.43 8.28
CA GLY A 314 22.64 -8.41 7.47
C GLY A 314 22.39 -8.22 5.97
N ARG A 315 22.19 -6.97 5.53
CA ARG A 315 22.14 -6.64 4.11
C ARG A 315 23.57 -6.61 3.61
N ASP A 316 23.98 -7.71 3.01
CA ASP A 316 25.25 -7.83 2.31
C ASP A 316 25.23 -7.05 0.96
N VAL A 317 24.06 -6.56 0.53
CA VAL A 317 23.86 -5.80 -0.70
C VAL A 317 23.47 -4.36 -0.36
N ILE A 318 24.34 -3.43 -0.74
CA ILE A 318 24.12 -1.98 -0.67
C ILE A 318 23.82 -1.53 -2.10
N THR A 319 22.67 -0.89 -2.32
CA THR A 319 22.28 -0.37 -3.63
C THR A 319 22.32 1.16 -3.63
N GLU A 320 22.58 1.78 -4.78
CA GLU A 320 22.43 3.24 -4.95
C GLU A 320 20.98 3.70 -4.73
N CYS A 321 20.03 2.81 -5.04
CA CYS A 321 18.60 3.03 -4.82
C CYS A 321 18.26 3.22 -3.35
N ASP A 322 19.01 2.64 -2.41
CA ASP A 322 18.81 2.83 -0.95
C ASP A 322 19.82 3.83 -0.37
N TYR A 323 21.07 3.78 -0.83
CA TYR A 323 22.21 4.57 -0.37
C TYR A 323 22.75 5.42 -1.52
N PRO A 324 22.10 6.56 -1.83
CA PRO A 324 22.39 7.29 -3.05
C PRO A 324 23.80 7.89 -3.04
N GLU A 325 24.43 8.07 -1.87
CA GLU A 325 25.82 8.49 -1.71
C GLU A 325 26.84 7.50 -2.33
N GLN A 326 26.45 6.24 -2.59
CA GLN A 326 27.28 5.29 -3.31
C GLN A 326 27.46 5.70 -4.78
N GLY A 327 26.43 6.29 -5.39
CA GLY A 327 26.51 6.85 -6.75
C GLY A 327 27.53 7.98 -6.83
N ASP A 328 27.63 8.81 -5.79
CA ASP A 328 28.63 9.89 -5.74
C ASP A 328 30.08 9.34 -5.71
N MET A 329 30.29 8.13 -5.17
CA MET A 329 31.59 7.45 -5.19
C MET A 329 31.94 6.96 -6.60
N LEU A 330 30.97 6.38 -7.30
CA LEU A 330 31.14 5.91 -8.68
C LEU A 330 31.37 7.07 -9.64
N ASP A 331 30.58 8.14 -9.54
CA ASP A 331 30.75 9.36 -10.33
C ASP A 331 32.16 9.95 -10.14
N ARG A 332 32.69 9.92 -8.91
CA ARG A 332 34.06 10.37 -8.61
C ARG A 332 35.13 9.48 -9.25
N LEU A 333 34.90 8.17 -9.31
CA LEU A 333 35.84 7.25 -9.94
C LEU A 333 35.86 7.43 -11.46
N ASP A 334 34.70 7.66 -12.08
CA ASP A 334 34.61 7.93 -13.52
C ASP A 334 35.31 9.24 -13.89
N VAL A 335 35.10 10.31 -13.13
CA VAL A 335 35.83 11.58 -13.31
C VAL A 335 37.34 11.42 -13.15
N LEU A 336 37.80 10.59 -12.20
CA LEU A 336 39.23 10.29 -12.03
C LEU A 336 39.79 9.44 -13.17
N ALA A 337 39.00 8.52 -13.72
CA ALA A 337 39.39 7.69 -14.86
C ALA A 337 39.52 8.55 -16.14
N GLU A 338 38.59 9.48 -16.38
CA GLU A 338 38.64 10.43 -17.50
C GLU A 338 39.75 11.48 -17.36
N ALA A 339 40.18 11.78 -16.13
CA ALA A 339 41.24 12.76 -15.85
C ALA A 339 42.67 12.21 -16.01
N THR A 340 42.85 10.93 -16.35
CA THR A 340 44.17 10.40 -16.72
C THR A 340 44.44 10.70 -18.20
N PRO A 341 45.41 11.58 -18.54
CA PRO A 341 45.79 11.78 -19.93
C PRO A 341 46.41 10.49 -20.45
N ASP A 342 46.10 10.17 -21.70
CA ASP A 342 46.76 9.13 -22.49
C ASP A 342 48.24 9.52 -22.67
N GLU A 343 49.06 9.27 -21.65
CA GLU A 343 50.51 9.34 -21.78
C GLU A 343 50.96 8.15 -22.62
N GLY A 344 51.02 8.39 -23.93
CA GLY A 344 51.67 7.51 -24.88
C GLY A 344 53.08 7.13 -24.40
N GLY A 345 53.27 5.83 -24.17
CA GLY A 345 54.56 5.26 -23.79
C GLY A 345 54.56 3.75 -23.88
N ASP A 346 55.17 3.23 -24.95
CA ASP A 346 55.45 1.82 -25.21
C ASP A 346 56.10 1.07 -24.03
N SER A 347 55.47 0.01 -23.51
CA SER A 347 56.11 -1.28 -23.14
C SER A 347 55.17 -2.30 -22.47
N PRO A 348 55.51 -3.60 -22.40
CA PRO A 348 54.58 -4.69 -22.69
C PRO A 348 54.30 -5.66 -21.51
N PHE A 349 53.31 -6.54 -21.69
CA PHE A 349 52.88 -7.65 -20.80
C PHE A 349 52.20 -7.20 -19.48
N CYS A 350 51.01 -7.65 -19.06
CA CYS A 350 50.33 -8.94 -19.23
C CYS A 350 48.79 -8.77 -19.03
N PRO A 351 47.97 -9.77 -19.40
CA PRO A 351 46.55 -9.59 -19.76
C PRO A 351 45.59 -9.58 -18.56
N SER A 352 44.55 -8.74 -18.68
CA SER A 352 43.34 -8.77 -17.85
C SER A 352 42.46 -9.98 -18.24
N PRO A 353 42.01 -10.81 -17.28
CA PRO A 353 40.95 -11.78 -17.51
C PRO A 353 39.59 -11.05 -17.46
N TYR A 354 38.63 -11.51 -18.25
CA TYR A 354 37.25 -10.98 -18.36
C TYR A 354 37.04 -9.82 -19.34
N ARG A 355 37.33 -10.09 -20.61
CA ARG A 355 36.56 -9.53 -21.72
C ARG A 355 35.98 -10.70 -22.53
N THR A 356 34.73 -11.07 -22.28
CA THR A 356 34.01 -12.02 -23.14
C THR A 356 33.53 -11.31 -24.39
N PRO A 357 33.82 -11.81 -25.61
CA PRO A 357 33.27 -11.26 -26.83
C PRO A 357 31.84 -11.74 -27.07
N ARG A 358 31.01 -10.82 -27.55
CA ARG A 358 29.72 -11.06 -28.18
C ARG A 358 29.95 -11.84 -29.48
N ALA A 359 29.55 -13.12 -29.52
CA ALA A 359 29.58 -13.93 -30.75
C ALA A 359 28.17 -14.03 -31.34
N GLY A 360 28.06 -13.56 -32.58
CA GLY A 360 26.88 -13.71 -33.42
C GLY A 360 26.69 -15.15 -33.92
N SER A 361 25.51 -15.35 -34.49
CA SER A 361 24.95 -16.57 -35.08
C SER A 361 25.89 -17.30 -36.06
N PRO A 362 25.57 -18.58 -36.32
CA PRO A 362 25.55 -19.05 -37.69
C PRO A 362 24.21 -19.67 -38.08
N VAL A 363 23.80 -19.30 -39.28
CA VAL A 363 22.82 -19.96 -40.15
C VAL A 363 23.43 -21.26 -40.68
N LEU A 364 22.65 -22.35 -40.76
CA LEU A 364 22.58 -23.23 -41.93
C LEU A 364 21.50 -24.33 -41.77
N ASP A 365 20.49 -24.17 -42.62
CA ASP A 365 19.61 -25.10 -43.34
C ASP A 365 19.59 -26.62 -43.10
N ASP A 366 18.34 -27.09 -43.27
CA ASP A 366 17.85 -28.35 -43.84
C ASP A 366 18.15 -29.70 -43.16
N MET A 367 17.08 -30.31 -42.64
CA MET A 367 16.52 -31.56 -43.18
C MET A 367 15.45 -32.15 -42.24
N ARG A 368 14.20 -32.14 -42.71
CA ARG A 368 13.14 -33.07 -42.29
C ARG A 368 13.26 -34.34 -43.17
N PRO A 369 12.86 -35.52 -42.69
CA PRO A 369 11.46 -35.90 -42.85
C PRO A 369 10.84 -36.65 -41.65
N GLN A 370 9.52 -36.74 -41.70
CA GLN A 370 8.56 -37.39 -40.78
C GLN A 370 8.51 -38.94 -40.97
N PRO A 371 7.44 -39.66 -40.57
CA PRO A 371 7.01 -40.05 -39.21
C PRO A 371 6.80 -41.58 -39.12
N GLU A 372 6.79 -42.22 -37.94
CA GLU A 372 6.05 -43.50 -37.79
C GLU A 372 5.44 -43.72 -36.40
N SER A 373 4.23 -44.26 -36.49
CA SER A 373 3.23 -44.63 -35.48
C SER A 373 3.53 -45.94 -34.74
N ARG A 374 2.88 -46.13 -33.58
CA ARG A 374 2.36 -47.37 -32.92
C ARG A 374 2.55 -47.19 -31.41
N GLY A 375 1.64 -47.50 -30.50
CA GLY A 375 0.37 -48.21 -30.43
C GLY A 375 0.15 -48.52 -28.94
N SER A 376 -1.06 -48.32 -28.43
CA SER A 376 -1.49 -48.56 -27.02
C SER A 376 -1.52 -50.07 -26.66
N PRO A 377 -2.18 -50.58 -25.57
CA PRO A 377 -2.64 -50.03 -24.27
C PRO A 377 -2.34 -51.01 -23.08
N LEU A 378 -3.05 -50.84 -21.95
CA LEU A 378 -3.27 -51.74 -20.77
C LEU A 378 -2.43 -51.37 -19.52
N GLY A 379 -2.96 -51.30 -18.30
CA GLY A 379 -4.28 -51.71 -17.80
C GLY A 379 -4.51 -51.23 -16.36
N ARG A 380 -5.78 -51.34 -15.95
CA ARG A 380 -6.35 -51.07 -14.62
C ARG A 380 -5.62 -51.82 -13.50
N ASN A 381 -5.64 -51.25 -12.29
CA ASN A 381 -6.16 -51.94 -11.10
C ASN A 381 -6.36 -50.98 -9.91
N THR A 382 -7.63 -50.86 -9.51
CA THR A 382 -8.11 -50.50 -8.17
C THR A 382 -7.96 -51.69 -7.21
N PRO A 383 -7.88 -51.46 -5.88
CA PRO A 383 -9.03 -51.90 -5.06
C PRO A 383 -9.40 -50.96 -3.89
N SER A 384 -10.67 -50.56 -3.87
CA SER A 384 -11.69 -50.71 -2.80
C SER A 384 -11.29 -51.00 -1.34
N LEU A 385 -11.79 -50.10 -0.46
CA LEU A 385 -12.46 -50.26 0.85
C LEU A 385 -11.75 -50.89 2.06
N GLY A 386 -11.74 -50.11 3.14
CA GLY A 386 -11.63 -50.58 4.53
C GLY A 386 -11.80 -49.43 5.52
N SER A 387 -13.04 -49.13 5.91
CA SER A 387 -13.35 -48.35 7.13
C SER A 387 -13.23 -49.24 8.36
N PRO A 388 -12.87 -48.65 9.52
CA PRO A 388 -13.81 -48.70 10.63
C PRO A 388 -13.96 -47.35 11.38
N SER A 389 -15.12 -47.23 12.03
CA SER A 389 -15.67 -46.09 12.76
C SER A 389 -15.20 -46.09 14.25
N PRO A 390 -15.73 -45.24 15.16
CA PRO A 390 -15.18 -43.94 15.52
C PRO A 390 -14.71 -43.88 16.99
N ALA A 391 -13.73 -43.01 17.29
CA ALA A 391 -13.42 -42.63 18.67
C ALA A 391 -13.91 -41.20 18.93
N ARG A 392 -14.80 -41.09 19.93
CA ARG A 392 -15.23 -39.85 20.58
C ARG A 392 -14.05 -39.24 21.33
N GLU A 393 -13.72 -38.00 21.04
CA GLU A 393 -13.05 -37.10 22.00
C GLU A 393 -13.72 -35.72 21.93
N ASP A 394 -13.98 -35.18 23.12
CA ASP A 394 -14.71 -33.96 23.41
C ASP A 394 -14.04 -32.71 22.81
N LEU A 395 -14.81 -31.93 22.06
CA LEU A 395 -14.46 -30.57 21.64
C LEU A 395 -15.64 -29.64 21.96
N THR A 396 -15.69 -29.15 23.19
CA THR A 396 -16.55 -28.04 23.58
C THR A 396 -15.67 -26.95 24.16
N ASP A 397 -15.14 -26.08 23.29
CA ASP A 397 -14.62 -24.76 23.67
C ASP A 397 -14.40 -23.83 22.46
N GLY A 398 -14.42 -24.33 21.22
CA GLY A 398 -14.28 -23.50 20.01
C GLY A 398 -15.58 -22.90 19.44
N GLU A 399 -16.75 -23.44 19.76
CA GLU A 399 -18.03 -22.96 19.20
C GLU A 399 -18.60 -21.73 19.92
N SER A 400 -18.14 -21.45 21.15
CA SER A 400 -18.55 -20.28 21.94
C SER A 400 -17.86 -18.99 21.46
N GLU A 401 -16.63 -19.10 20.93
CA GLU A 401 -15.84 -17.96 20.44
C GLU A 401 -16.30 -17.51 19.04
N VAL A 402 -16.65 -18.47 18.17
CA VAL A 402 -17.26 -18.18 16.85
C VAL A 402 -18.61 -17.46 17.02
N ARG A 403 -19.42 -17.88 18.01
CA ARG A 403 -20.74 -17.26 18.24
C ARG A 403 -20.63 -15.84 18.79
N ARG A 404 -19.62 -15.57 19.61
CA ARG A 404 -19.32 -14.21 20.10
C ARG A 404 -18.88 -13.28 18.98
N HIS A 405 -18.11 -13.79 18.02
CA HIS A 405 -17.70 -13.04 16.83
C HIS A 405 -18.89 -12.75 15.89
N TYR A 406 -19.85 -13.67 15.76
CA TYR A 406 -21.07 -13.44 14.97
C TYR A 406 -22.00 -12.37 15.58
N ASP A 407 -22.15 -12.33 16.91
CA ASP A 407 -23.00 -11.33 17.58
C ASP A 407 -22.38 -9.92 17.54
N GLU A 408 -21.06 -9.82 17.57
CA GLU A 408 -20.31 -8.56 17.44
C GLU A 408 -20.38 -8.01 15.99
N VAL A 409 -20.36 -8.89 14.99
CA VAL A 409 -20.56 -8.55 13.56
C VAL A 409 -22.00 -8.11 13.28
N GLU A 410 -23.02 -8.69 13.91
CA GLU A 410 -24.42 -8.23 13.78
C GLU A 410 -24.63 -6.84 14.39
N THR A 411 -23.91 -6.51 15.46
CA THR A 411 -23.97 -5.17 16.09
C THR A 411 -23.36 -4.10 15.18
N LEU A 412 -22.20 -4.37 14.56
CA LEU A 412 -21.58 -3.50 13.55
C LEU A 412 -22.41 -3.38 12.25
N ARG A 413 -23.15 -4.44 11.90
CA ARG A 413 -24.09 -4.44 10.77
C ARG A 413 -25.27 -3.49 11.02
N GLY A 414 -25.74 -3.36 12.26
CA GLY A 414 -26.77 -2.39 12.66
C GLY A 414 -26.32 -0.94 12.48
N GLU A 415 -25.07 -0.62 12.83
CA GLU A 415 -24.49 0.73 12.66
C GLU A 415 -24.21 1.06 11.20
N THR A 416 -23.80 0.07 10.40
CA THR A 416 -23.53 0.24 8.95
C THR A 416 -24.81 0.49 8.14
N ILE A 417 -25.95 -0.08 8.56
CA ILE A 417 -27.26 0.18 7.93
C ILE A 417 -27.68 1.64 8.13
N SER A 418 -27.39 2.23 9.30
CA SER A 418 -27.68 3.65 9.59
C SER A 418 -26.95 4.60 8.62
N ILE A 419 -25.68 4.30 8.29
CA ILE A 419 -24.88 5.11 7.36
C ILE A 419 -25.40 4.99 5.92
N ARG A 420 -25.86 3.80 5.51
CA ARG A 420 -26.48 3.58 4.20
C ARG A 420 -27.76 4.37 4.02
N ASP A 421 -28.61 4.40 5.05
CA ASP A 421 -29.87 5.11 5.00
C ASP A 421 -29.65 6.63 4.97
N GLU A 422 -28.63 7.16 5.65
CA GLU A 422 -28.25 8.59 5.57
C GLU A 422 -27.73 8.98 4.17
N ILE A 423 -26.91 8.14 3.53
CA ILE A 423 -26.42 8.38 2.16
C ILE A 423 -27.55 8.31 1.13
N ALA A 424 -28.48 7.36 1.28
CA ALA A 424 -29.64 7.24 0.38
C ALA A 424 -30.62 8.42 0.52
N THR A 425 -30.86 8.88 1.75
CA THR A 425 -31.80 9.99 2.01
C THR A 425 -31.26 11.34 1.51
N SER A 426 -29.93 11.53 1.55
CA SER A 426 -29.27 12.72 0.98
C SER A 426 -29.35 12.76 -0.56
N ALA A 427 -29.26 11.59 -1.21
CA ALA A 427 -29.37 11.48 -2.66
C ALA A 427 -30.78 11.81 -3.20
N ASP A 428 -31.83 11.45 -2.46
CA ASP A 428 -33.22 11.74 -2.86
C ASP A 428 -33.61 13.20 -2.61
N ALA A 429 -33.08 13.84 -1.56
CA ALA A 429 -33.33 15.26 -1.29
C ALA A 429 -32.78 16.19 -2.39
N ASN A 430 -31.63 15.84 -2.98
CA ASN A 430 -31.04 16.60 -4.09
C ASN A 430 -31.77 16.42 -5.44
N LYS A 431 -32.63 15.41 -5.57
CA LYS A 431 -33.41 15.17 -6.79
C LYS A 431 -34.72 15.97 -6.83
N ILE A 432 -35.23 16.42 -5.68
CA ILE A 432 -36.50 17.16 -5.57
C ILE A 432 -36.30 18.69 -5.74
N SER A 433 -35.07 19.19 -5.54
CA SER A 433 -34.73 20.63 -5.61
C SER A 433 -34.55 21.19 -7.03
N SER A 434 -34.44 20.36 -8.08
CA SER A 434 -34.08 20.81 -9.44
C SER A 434 -35.24 21.11 -10.39
N SER A 435 -36.49 21.20 -9.91
CA SER A 435 -37.61 21.65 -10.75
C SER A 435 -38.07 23.06 -10.39
N SER A 436 -37.64 24.04 -11.19
CA SER A 436 -38.20 25.40 -11.21
C SER A 436 -38.88 25.70 -12.57
N PRO A 437 -39.87 26.60 -12.59
CA PRO A 437 -41.01 26.52 -13.50
C PRO A 437 -40.77 27.25 -14.82
N LYS A 438 -41.34 26.69 -15.90
CA LYS A 438 -41.41 27.29 -17.23
C LYS A 438 -42.27 28.56 -17.19
N THR A 439 -41.66 29.70 -17.51
CA THR A 439 -42.35 30.94 -17.86
C THR A 439 -42.99 30.80 -19.25
N SER A 440 -44.32 30.93 -19.30
CA SER A 440 -45.09 31.03 -20.55
C SER A 440 -45.29 32.49 -20.93
N THR A 441 -44.74 32.85 -22.07
CA THR A 441 -45.06 34.04 -22.87
C THR A 441 -46.42 33.87 -23.57
N LEU A 442 -47.30 34.87 -23.48
CA LEU A 442 -47.97 35.59 -24.58
C LEU A 442 -49.39 36.09 -24.23
N SER A 443 -49.57 37.37 -24.59
CA SER A 443 -50.79 38.05 -25.08
C SER A 443 -51.98 38.27 -24.14
#